data_AF-A0A6N8JPA4-F1
#
_entry.id   AF-A0A6N8JPA4-F1
#
_cell.length_a   1.000
_cell.length_b   1.000
_cell.length_c   1.000
_cell.angle_alpha   90.00
_cell.angle_beta   90.00
_cell.angle_gamma   90.00
#
_symmetry.space_group_name_H-M   'P 1'
#
loop_
_entity.id
_entity.type
_entity.pdbx_description
1 polymer ?
#
loop_
_entity_poly.entity_id
_entity_poly.type
_entity_poly.pdbx_seq_one_letter_code
_entity_poly.pdbx_strand_id
1 'polypeptide(L)'
;MQKKNKVMLAAAVGMVAIVIGTTAVRCSVAHTVEESAQNEAPAPAESIAQDAGDADSEGAAPAADKSEEIAKMLQGNVWQAEGAPEKTIEFREGSFVESDGASVKLTVFDAKEAGEGNGQKHLDIDFMREGDPCTTPASIIVEERDGALAVASDAFAVESRYVQGKPAGTAVSVSGLAEPYTGLIDGKAGELASAVGSWCAAHAPSATAASFDGEVYLDVRGGRVSATFHLDDAASTIVTAVYEDGSFTVAG
;
A
#
# COMPACT_ATOMS: atom_id res chain seq x y z
N MET A 1 15.37 49.77 -30.09
CA MET A 1 14.58 48.90 -30.99
C MET A 1 14.68 47.47 -30.48
N GLN A 2 13.53 46.82 -30.23
CA GLN A 2 13.25 45.37 -30.26
C GLN A 2 14.07 44.43 -29.35
N LYS A 3 13.52 43.45 -28.62
CA LYS A 3 12.20 42.80 -28.64
C LYS A 3 11.95 42.11 -27.27
N LYS A 4 10.70 42.19 -26.81
CA LYS A 4 10.16 41.44 -25.65
C LYS A 4 9.79 40.03 -26.11
N ASN A 5 10.05 39.00 -25.30
CA ASN A 5 9.28 37.76 -25.35
C ASN A 5 8.72 37.45 -23.97
N LYS A 6 7.39 37.61 -23.86
CA LYS A 6 6.56 37.03 -22.81
C LYS A 6 6.10 35.68 -23.33
N VAL A 7 6.34 34.60 -22.60
CA VAL A 7 5.67 33.32 -22.85
C VAL A 7 4.74 33.07 -21.67
N MET A 8 3.45 33.09 -21.99
CA MET A 8 2.32 32.80 -21.15
C MET A 8 2.07 31.29 -21.26
N LEU A 9 2.24 30.54 -20.17
CA LEU A 9 1.86 29.14 -20.11
C LEU A 9 0.44 29.05 -19.52
N ALA A 10 -0.53 28.70 -20.37
CA ALA A 10 -1.89 28.40 -19.97
C ALA A 10 -1.97 26.93 -19.54
N ALA A 11 -2.32 26.66 -18.28
CA ALA A 11 -2.63 25.32 -17.80
C ALA A 11 -4.14 25.07 -18.00
N ALA A 12 -4.48 24.13 -18.87
CA ALA A 12 -5.85 23.65 -19.07
C ALA A 12 -6.10 22.49 -18.10
N VAL A 13 -6.95 22.71 -17.09
CA VAL A 13 -7.46 21.67 -16.19
C VAL A 13 -8.74 21.11 -16.81
N GLY A 14 -8.65 19.94 -17.45
CA GLY A 14 -9.80 19.18 -17.94
C GLY A 14 -10.36 18.29 -16.83
N MET A 15 -11.49 18.68 -16.25
CA MET A 15 -12.23 17.88 -15.26
C MET A 15 -13.21 16.96 -16.01
N VAL A 16 -12.95 15.65 -16.00
CA VAL A 16 -13.88 14.64 -16.53
C VAL A 16 -14.82 14.20 -15.41
N ALA A 17 -16.10 14.52 -15.54
CA ALA A 17 -17.15 14.04 -14.66
C ALA A 17 -17.67 12.68 -15.17
N ILE A 18 -17.51 11.62 -14.38
CA ILE A 18 -18.11 10.30 -14.65
C ILE A 18 -19.53 10.30 -14.07
N VAL A 19 -20.53 10.17 -14.95
CA VAL A 19 -21.94 10.00 -14.59
C VAL A 19 -22.19 8.52 -14.31
N ILE A 20 -22.51 8.18 -13.06
CA ILE A 20 -22.97 6.85 -12.66
C ILE A 20 -24.46 6.75 -12.99
N GLY A 21 -24.81 6.05 -14.08
CA GLY A 21 -26.18 5.68 -14.40
C GLY A 21 -26.54 4.34 -13.78
N THR A 22 -27.47 4.33 -12.81
CA THR A 22 -28.07 3.13 -12.25
C THR A 22 -29.33 2.74 -13.05
N THR A 23 -29.30 1.58 -13.70
CA THR A 23 -30.51 0.90 -14.18
C THR A 23 -30.49 -0.55 -13.72
N ALA A 24 -31.18 -0.85 -12.62
CA ALA A 24 -31.55 -2.22 -12.28
C ALA A 24 -32.97 -2.50 -12.79
N VAL A 25 -33.07 -3.18 -13.93
CA VAL A 25 -34.28 -3.89 -14.33
C VAL A 25 -34.20 -5.28 -13.70
N ARG A 26 -35.15 -5.63 -12.84
CA ARG A 26 -35.36 -7.02 -12.37
C ARG A 26 -36.69 -7.51 -12.89
N CYS A 27 -36.64 -8.46 -13.81
CA CYS A 27 -37.78 -9.29 -14.22
C CYS A 27 -37.77 -10.62 -13.46
N SER A 28 -39.00 -11.08 -13.20
CA SER A 28 -39.46 -12.18 -12.36
C SER A 28 -39.01 -13.57 -12.80
N VAL A 29 -38.94 -14.51 -11.84
CA VAL A 29 -39.31 -15.92 -12.05
C VAL A 29 -40.07 -16.40 -10.81
N ALA A 30 -41.29 -16.87 -11.03
CA ALA A 30 -42.09 -17.65 -10.10
C ALA A 30 -41.79 -19.14 -10.33
N HIS A 31 -41.60 -19.90 -9.26
CA HIS A 31 -41.62 -21.36 -9.31
C HIS A 31 -42.82 -21.86 -8.49
N THR A 32 -43.75 -22.48 -9.20
CA THR A 32 -44.71 -23.44 -8.65
C THR A 32 -43.97 -24.75 -8.36
N VAL A 33 -44.42 -25.50 -7.34
CA VAL A 33 -44.78 -26.93 -7.38
C VAL A 33 -45.43 -27.28 -6.04
N GLU A 34 -46.57 -27.96 -6.15
CA GLU A 34 -47.46 -28.45 -5.11
C GLU A 34 -46.93 -29.72 -4.42
N GLU A 35 -47.25 -29.81 -3.11
CA GLU A 35 -47.87 -30.94 -2.38
C GLU A 35 -47.48 -32.39 -2.72
N SER A 36 -47.02 -33.14 -1.70
CA SER A 36 -47.68 -34.40 -1.25
C SER A 36 -47.03 -35.05 -0.01
N ALA A 37 -47.87 -35.29 1.01
CA ALA A 37 -47.92 -36.39 2.00
C ALA A 37 -46.72 -36.65 2.95
N GLN A 38 -46.83 -36.34 4.25
CA GLN A 38 -47.43 -37.11 5.37
C GLN A 38 -46.53 -38.19 6.01
N ASN A 39 -46.01 -37.83 7.20
CA ASN A 39 -46.11 -38.52 8.50
C ASN A 39 -45.57 -39.96 8.70
N GLU A 40 -44.53 -40.12 9.53
CA GLU A 40 -44.52 -40.96 10.76
C GLU A 40 -43.13 -41.01 11.43
N ALA A 41 -43.11 -40.94 12.77
CA ALA A 41 -42.02 -41.35 13.67
C ALA A 41 -42.46 -42.66 14.38
N PRO A 42 -41.59 -43.54 14.93
CA PRO A 42 -40.74 -43.22 16.11
C PRO A 42 -39.36 -43.94 16.20
N ALA A 43 -38.58 -43.57 17.22
CA ALA A 43 -37.23 -44.03 17.62
C ALA A 43 -37.22 -45.43 18.32
N PRO A 44 -36.16 -45.92 19.03
CA PRO A 44 -34.70 -45.65 19.03
C PRO A 44 -33.83 -46.96 18.99
N ALA A 45 -32.51 -46.85 18.79
CA ALA A 45 -31.57 -47.90 19.22
C ALA A 45 -30.20 -47.28 19.58
N GLU A 46 -29.75 -47.58 20.80
CA GLU A 46 -28.55 -47.05 21.45
C GLU A 46 -27.25 -47.79 21.07
N SER A 47 -26.14 -47.13 21.44
CA SER A 47 -24.75 -47.61 21.54
C SER A 47 -23.99 -47.65 20.21
N ILE A 48 -22.74 -47.18 20.09
CA ILE A 48 -21.61 -47.34 20.99
C ILE A 48 -20.69 -46.10 20.87
N ALA A 49 -20.14 -45.66 22.00
CA ALA A 49 -19.11 -44.64 22.09
C ALA A 49 -17.83 -45.04 21.33
N GLN A 50 -17.29 -44.11 20.54
CA GLN A 50 -15.85 -44.03 20.31
C GLN A 50 -15.40 -42.62 20.65
N ASP A 51 -14.94 -42.51 21.90
CA ASP A 51 -13.90 -41.59 22.32
C ASP A 51 -12.68 -41.77 21.39
N ALA A 52 -12.35 -40.72 20.65
CA ALA A 52 -11.12 -40.59 19.90
C ALA A 52 -10.69 -39.13 19.96
N GLY A 53 -10.09 -38.78 21.10
CA GLY A 53 -9.05 -37.76 21.22
C GLY A 53 -9.32 -36.43 20.54
N ASP A 54 -9.97 -35.52 21.27
CA ASP A 54 -9.66 -34.09 21.18
C ASP A 54 -8.17 -33.91 21.49
N ALA A 55 -7.35 -33.99 20.45
CA ALA A 55 -6.04 -33.37 20.43
C ALA A 55 -6.27 -31.93 19.96
N ASP A 56 -6.03 -31.00 20.88
CA ASP A 56 -6.02 -29.55 20.72
C ASP A 56 -5.82 -29.11 19.26
N SER A 57 -6.94 -28.82 18.59
CA SER A 57 -6.91 -27.99 17.39
C SER A 57 -6.82 -26.55 17.89
N GLU A 58 -5.61 -26.08 18.17
CA GLU A 58 -5.34 -24.65 18.30
C GLU A 58 -5.97 -23.96 17.08
N GLY A 59 -6.93 -23.08 17.34
CA GLY A 59 -7.89 -22.58 16.35
C GLY A 59 -7.26 -22.04 15.08
N ALA A 60 -7.14 -22.89 14.07
CA ALA A 60 -6.88 -22.46 12.71
C ALA A 60 -8.15 -21.84 12.15
N ALA A 61 -8.14 -20.53 11.91
CA ALA A 61 -9.20 -19.87 11.17
C ALA A 61 -9.42 -20.59 9.83
N PRO A 62 -10.67 -20.78 9.38
CA PRO A 62 -10.94 -21.44 8.10
C PRO A 62 -10.27 -20.67 6.95
N ALA A 63 -9.91 -21.38 5.87
CA ALA A 63 -9.17 -20.79 4.75
C ALA A 63 -9.87 -19.55 4.14
N ALA A 64 -11.20 -19.51 4.14
CA ALA A 64 -11.97 -18.36 3.69
C ALA A 64 -11.71 -17.09 4.52
N ASP A 65 -11.59 -17.22 5.84
CA ASP A 65 -11.34 -16.10 6.75
C ASP A 65 -9.93 -15.53 6.52
N LYS A 66 -8.95 -16.40 6.23
CA LYS A 66 -7.57 -16.00 5.90
C LYS A 66 -7.50 -15.25 4.57
N SER A 67 -8.19 -15.74 3.54
CA SER A 67 -8.26 -15.06 2.24
C SER A 67 -8.84 -13.65 2.38
N GLU A 68 -9.90 -13.50 3.18
CA GLU A 68 -10.52 -12.20 3.43
C GLU A 68 -9.61 -11.26 4.22
N GLU A 69 -8.90 -11.77 5.23
CA GLU A 69 -7.90 -11.00 5.99
C GLU A 69 -6.78 -10.46 5.10
N ILE A 70 -6.18 -11.32 4.26
CA ILE A 70 -5.12 -10.92 3.33
C ILE A 70 -5.65 -9.93 2.29
N ALA A 71 -6.85 -10.16 1.76
CA ALA A 71 -7.47 -9.22 0.82
C ALA A 71 -7.70 -7.84 1.45
N LYS A 72 -8.19 -7.78 2.69
CA LYS A 72 -8.35 -6.52 3.45
C LYS A 72 -7.01 -5.84 3.70
N MET A 73 -5.96 -6.60 4.03
CA MET A 73 -4.62 -6.06 4.19
C MET A 73 -4.10 -5.43 2.88
N LEU A 74 -4.26 -6.11 1.75
CA LEU A 74 -3.86 -5.60 0.45
C LEU A 74 -4.63 -4.32 0.07
N GLN A 75 -5.95 -4.31 0.27
CA GLN A 75 -6.82 -3.16 -0.05
C GLN A 75 -6.64 -1.97 0.91
N GLY A 76 -6.27 -2.24 2.15
CA GLY A 76 -6.14 -1.22 3.20
C GLY A 76 -4.83 -0.42 3.15
N ASN A 77 -3.91 -0.77 2.25
CA ASN A 77 -2.59 -0.17 2.15
C ASN A 77 -2.39 0.55 0.81
N VAL A 78 -1.54 1.58 0.84
CA VAL A 78 -1.02 2.20 -0.38
C VAL A 78 0.26 1.47 -0.75
N TRP A 79 0.41 1.13 -2.03
CA TRP A 79 1.57 0.39 -2.53
C TRP A 79 2.26 1.15 -3.64
N GLN A 80 3.58 1.23 -3.54
CA GLN A 80 4.44 1.82 -4.55
C GLN A 80 5.68 0.97 -4.78
N ALA A 81 6.30 1.10 -5.94
CA ALA A 81 7.59 0.48 -6.18
C ALA A 81 8.67 1.17 -5.34
N GLU A 82 9.65 0.39 -4.90
CA GLU A 82 10.80 0.90 -4.15
C GLU A 82 11.64 1.82 -5.06
N GLY A 83 11.93 3.03 -4.60
CA GLY A 83 12.65 4.04 -5.38
C GLY A 83 11.91 4.65 -6.58
N ALA A 84 10.69 4.19 -6.90
CA ALA A 84 9.90 4.65 -8.05
C ALA A 84 8.43 4.90 -7.64
N PRO A 85 8.15 6.00 -6.90
CA PRO A 85 6.82 6.27 -6.32
C PRO A 85 5.71 6.48 -7.37
N GLU A 86 6.06 6.76 -8.62
CA GLU A 86 5.12 6.85 -9.75
C GLU A 86 4.57 5.50 -10.20
N LYS A 87 5.27 4.40 -9.88
CA LYS A 87 4.83 3.04 -10.16
C LYS A 87 4.08 2.51 -8.95
N THR A 88 2.80 2.20 -9.13
CA THR A 88 1.90 1.84 -8.03
C THR A 88 1.09 0.59 -8.36
N ILE A 89 0.56 -0.05 -7.32
CA ILE A 89 -0.44 -1.10 -7.45
C ILE A 89 -1.58 -0.83 -6.46
N GLU A 90 -2.82 -0.96 -6.94
CA GLU A 90 -4.02 -0.84 -6.12
C GLU A 90 -4.76 -2.18 -6.15
N PHE A 91 -4.95 -2.79 -4.99
CA PHE A 91 -5.73 -4.02 -4.86
C PHE A 91 -7.21 -3.69 -4.64
N ARG A 92 -8.07 -4.46 -5.28
CA ARG A 92 -9.53 -4.43 -5.15
C ARG A 92 -10.04 -5.84 -4.96
N GLU A 93 -11.34 -5.99 -4.74
CA GLU A 93 -11.97 -7.30 -4.68
C GLU A 93 -11.81 -8.02 -6.04
N GLY A 94 -11.10 -9.16 -6.04
CA GLY A 94 -10.87 -10.00 -7.21
C GLY A 94 -10.04 -9.36 -8.33
N SER A 95 -9.35 -8.25 -8.09
CA SER A 95 -8.53 -7.59 -9.12
C SER A 95 -7.46 -6.69 -8.52
N PHE A 96 -6.48 -6.33 -9.34
CA PHE A 96 -5.54 -5.26 -9.03
C PHE A 96 -5.24 -4.43 -10.29
N VAL A 97 -4.90 -3.16 -10.05
CA VAL A 97 -4.52 -2.21 -11.10
C VAL A 97 -3.11 -1.75 -10.85
N GLU A 98 -2.24 -1.95 -11.83
CA GLU A 98 -0.86 -1.44 -11.80
C GLU A 98 -0.75 -0.19 -12.66
N SER A 99 0.01 0.80 -12.20
CA SER A 99 0.38 2.00 -12.94
C SER A 99 1.88 2.05 -13.12
N ASP A 100 2.36 2.38 -14.32
CA ASP A 100 3.77 2.71 -14.58
C ASP A 100 4.03 4.24 -14.59
N GLY A 101 3.03 5.03 -14.21
CA GLY A 101 3.03 6.49 -14.24
C GLY A 101 2.57 7.10 -15.57
N ALA A 102 2.48 6.30 -16.64
CA ALA A 102 2.00 6.74 -17.96
C ALA A 102 0.73 6.00 -18.42
N SER A 103 0.58 4.75 -18.00
CA SER A 103 -0.52 3.85 -18.36
C SER A 103 -0.93 2.99 -17.17
N VAL A 104 -2.10 2.35 -17.27
CA VAL A 104 -2.60 1.43 -16.25
C VAL A 104 -2.85 0.06 -16.88
N LYS A 105 -2.67 -0.99 -16.08
CA LYS A 105 -2.94 -2.39 -16.44
C LYS A 105 -3.87 -3.01 -15.42
N LEU A 106 -4.98 -3.58 -15.87
CA LEU A 106 -5.92 -4.31 -15.03
C LEU A 106 -5.64 -5.82 -15.11
N THR A 107 -5.55 -6.46 -13.95
CA THR A 107 -5.52 -7.91 -13.82
C THR A 107 -6.67 -8.35 -12.91
N VAL A 108 -7.46 -9.31 -13.38
CA VAL A 108 -8.54 -9.96 -12.60
C VAL A 108 -8.01 -11.28 -12.09
N PHE A 109 -8.40 -11.68 -10.89
CA PHE A 109 -7.99 -12.95 -10.32
C PHE A 109 -9.07 -13.59 -9.45
N ASP A 110 -9.03 -14.92 -9.38
CA ASP A 110 -9.78 -15.72 -8.43
C ASP A 110 -8.84 -16.25 -7.35
N ALA A 111 -9.10 -15.93 -6.09
CA ALA A 111 -8.39 -16.52 -4.95
C ALA A 111 -8.76 -18.01 -4.80
N LYS A 112 -7.74 -18.85 -4.61
CA LYS A 112 -7.89 -20.31 -4.47
C LYS A 112 -7.59 -20.77 -3.05
N GLU A 113 -6.45 -20.36 -2.53
CA GLU A 113 -5.96 -20.76 -1.22
C GLU A 113 -5.28 -19.57 -0.54
N ALA A 114 -5.35 -19.52 0.78
CA ALA A 114 -4.65 -18.55 1.58
C ALA A 114 -3.95 -19.25 2.73
N GLY A 115 -2.75 -18.79 3.03
CA GLY A 115 -1.96 -19.35 4.10
C GLY A 115 -1.02 -18.33 4.72
N GLU A 116 -0.42 -18.75 5.82
CA GLU A 116 0.57 -17.98 6.56
C GLU A 116 1.64 -18.94 7.05
N GLY A 117 2.90 -18.54 6.93
CA GLY A 117 4.04 -19.32 7.37
C GLY A 117 5.33 -18.55 7.17
N ASN A 118 6.34 -18.82 7.99
CA ASN A 118 7.66 -18.19 7.90
C ASN A 118 7.62 -16.64 7.95
N GLY A 119 6.65 -16.05 8.65
CA GLY A 119 6.48 -14.59 8.72
C GLY A 119 5.89 -13.96 7.45
N GLN A 120 5.35 -14.76 6.54
CA GLN A 120 4.73 -14.31 5.30
C GLN A 120 3.28 -14.79 5.24
N LYS A 121 2.42 -13.95 4.67
CA LYS A 121 1.06 -14.32 4.27
C LYS A 121 1.05 -14.53 2.76
N HIS A 122 0.30 -15.49 2.25
CA HIS A 122 0.17 -15.71 0.81
C HIS A 122 -1.26 -15.96 0.40
N LEU A 123 -1.57 -15.54 -0.82
CA LEU A 123 -2.82 -15.78 -1.50
C LEU A 123 -2.52 -16.40 -2.86
N ASP A 124 -2.85 -17.68 -3.02
CA ASP A 124 -2.76 -18.37 -4.30
C ASP A 124 -3.95 -17.96 -5.16
N ILE A 125 -3.67 -17.60 -6.40
CA ILE A 125 -4.63 -17.03 -7.33
C ILE A 125 -4.53 -17.70 -8.70
N ASP A 126 -5.65 -17.73 -9.41
CA ASP A 126 -5.66 -17.84 -10.86
C ASP A 126 -5.94 -16.46 -11.43
N PHE A 127 -4.99 -15.87 -12.14
CA PHE A 127 -5.14 -14.52 -12.71
C PHE A 127 -5.32 -14.55 -14.22
N MET A 128 -6.00 -13.53 -14.73
CA MET A 128 -6.24 -13.28 -16.14
C MET A 128 -5.91 -11.82 -16.46
N ARG A 129 -5.08 -11.61 -17.48
CA ARG A 129 -4.72 -10.27 -17.95
C ARG A 129 -5.73 -9.76 -18.95
N GLU A 130 -5.88 -8.44 -19.00
CA GLU A 130 -6.68 -7.80 -20.04
C GLU A 130 -6.20 -8.24 -21.44
N GLY A 131 -7.12 -8.80 -22.24
CA GLY A 131 -6.82 -9.28 -23.59
C GLY A 131 -6.23 -10.69 -23.68
N ASP A 132 -5.97 -11.36 -22.55
CA ASP A 132 -5.53 -12.76 -22.51
C ASP A 132 -6.68 -13.65 -21.99
N PRO A 133 -7.21 -14.59 -22.79
CA PRO A 133 -8.29 -15.47 -22.35
C PRO A 133 -7.84 -16.62 -21.43
N CYS A 134 -6.54 -16.78 -21.19
CA CYS A 134 -6.00 -17.84 -20.35
C CYS A 134 -5.84 -17.40 -18.89
N THR A 135 -6.28 -18.25 -17.97
CA THR A 135 -5.95 -18.11 -16.55
C THR A 135 -4.60 -18.74 -16.27
N THR A 136 -3.78 -18.06 -15.46
CA THR A 136 -2.46 -18.54 -15.06
C THR A 136 -2.37 -18.56 -13.53
N PRO A 137 -1.86 -19.64 -12.90
CA PRO A 137 -1.68 -19.68 -11.46
C PRO A 137 -0.50 -18.80 -11.03
N ALA A 138 -0.65 -18.13 -9.89
CA ALA A 138 0.42 -17.39 -9.21
C ALA A 138 0.13 -17.29 -7.70
N SER A 139 1.10 -16.83 -6.93
CA SER A 139 0.93 -16.49 -5.52
C SER A 139 1.21 -15.01 -5.32
N ILE A 140 0.33 -14.32 -4.59
CA ILE A 140 0.60 -13.00 -4.02
C ILE A 140 1.17 -13.24 -2.63
N ILE A 141 2.38 -12.78 -2.38
CA ILE A 141 3.09 -12.95 -1.11
C ILE A 141 3.16 -11.58 -0.44
N VAL A 142 2.65 -11.49 0.79
CA VAL A 142 2.78 -10.32 1.65
C VAL A 142 3.75 -10.63 2.78
N GLU A 143 4.72 -9.74 2.95
CA GLU A 143 5.75 -9.85 3.98
C GLU A 143 5.72 -8.59 4.84
N GLU A 144 5.96 -8.76 6.14
CA GLU A 144 6.25 -7.65 7.04
C GLU A 144 7.74 -7.68 7.39
N ARG A 145 8.43 -6.56 7.17
CA ARG A 145 9.82 -6.39 7.56
C ARG A 145 9.98 -5.03 8.23
N ASP A 146 10.56 -5.03 9.42
CA ASP A 146 10.79 -3.82 10.22
C ASP A 146 9.49 -3.00 10.41
N GLY A 147 8.36 -3.71 10.53
CA GLY A 147 7.01 -3.16 10.69
C GLY A 147 6.42 -2.48 9.45
N ALA A 148 7.10 -2.53 8.30
CA ALA A 148 6.59 -2.09 7.01
C ALA A 148 6.19 -3.30 6.15
N LEU A 149 5.09 -3.15 5.40
CA LEU A 149 4.61 -4.20 4.53
C LEU A 149 5.27 -4.14 3.15
N ALA A 150 5.43 -5.30 2.53
CA ALA A 150 5.78 -5.45 1.13
C ALA A 150 4.97 -6.58 0.49
N VAL A 151 4.71 -6.46 -0.81
CA VAL A 151 3.95 -7.44 -1.58
C VAL A 151 4.69 -7.80 -2.85
N ALA A 152 4.73 -9.07 -3.20
CA ALA A 152 5.36 -9.58 -4.42
C ALA A 152 4.50 -10.65 -5.11
N SER A 153 4.56 -10.71 -6.44
CA SER A 153 3.91 -11.74 -7.23
C SER A 153 4.43 -11.76 -8.66
N ASP A 154 4.53 -12.94 -9.25
CA ASP A 154 4.78 -13.12 -10.70
C ASP A 154 3.57 -12.72 -11.57
N ALA A 155 2.40 -12.50 -10.94
CA ALA A 155 1.22 -11.98 -11.64
C ALA A 155 1.39 -10.51 -12.03
N PHE A 156 2.22 -9.75 -11.29
CA PHE A 156 2.44 -8.32 -11.51
C PHE A 156 3.16 -8.06 -12.83
N ALA A 157 2.73 -7.03 -13.55
CA ALA A 157 3.11 -6.72 -14.92
C ALA A 157 3.92 -5.42 -15.05
N VAL A 158 4.08 -4.65 -13.98
CA VAL A 158 4.89 -3.41 -13.95
C VAL A 158 6.14 -3.62 -13.09
N GLU A 159 6.00 -4.06 -11.85
CA GLU A 159 7.13 -4.44 -10.97
C GLU A 159 6.82 -5.76 -10.26
N SER A 160 7.83 -6.59 -10.00
CA SER A 160 7.63 -7.86 -9.28
C SER A 160 7.33 -7.68 -7.80
N ARG A 161 7.59 -6.48 -7.25
CA ARG A 161 7.45 -6.16 -5.82
C ARG A 161 7.06 -4.71 -5.60
N TYR A 162 6.21 -4.49 -4.60
CA TYR A 162 5.81 -3.19 -4.09
C TYR A 162 5.99 -3.14 -2.57
N VAL A 163 6.18 -1.93 -2.05
CA VAL A 163 6.32 -1.64 -0.62
C VAL A 163 5.22 -0.70 -0.17
N GLN A 164 4.91 -0.74 1.12
CA GLN A 164 3.93 0.14 1.75
C GLN A 164 4.36 1.60 1.59
N GLY A 165 3.52 2.38 0.93
CA GLY A 165 3.69 3.82 0.76
C GLY A 165 2.75 4.61 1.65
N LYS A 166 2.68 5.91 1.38
CA LYS A 166 1.72 6.85 1.98
C LYS A 166 0.70 7.32 0.95
N PRO A 167 -0.46 7.87 1.37
CA PRO A 167 -1.44 8.42 0.45
C PRO A 167 -0.83 9.44 -0.52
N ALA A 168 -1.25 9.38 -1.78
CA ALA A 168 -0.74 10.26 -2.83
C ALA A 168 -0.93 11.74 -2.45
N GLY A 169 0.11 12.55 -2.67
CA GLY A 169 0.11 13.98 -2.32
C GLY A 169 0.39 14.29 -0.85
N THR A 170 0.55 13.29 0.01
CA THR A 170 0.97 13.52 1.41
C THR A 170 2.45 13.91 1.45
N ALA A 171 2.70 15.19 1.73
CA ALA A 171 4.06 15.69 1.96
C ALA A 171 4.58 15.24 3.34
N VAL A 172 5.90 15.08 3.45
CA VAL A 172 6.54 14.85 4.75
C VAL A 172 6.56 16.16 5.52
N SER A 173 5.97 16.16 6.71
CA SER A 173 6.02 17.30 7.62
C SER A 173 7.31 17.26 8.44
N VAL A 174 7.96 18.41 8.63
CA VAL A 174 9.10 18.52 9.56
C VAL A 174 8.65 19.29 10.81
N SER A 175 8.90 18.74 11.98
CA SER A 175 8.44 19.27 13.27
C SER A 175 9.58 19.43 14.27
N GLY A 176 9.32 20.16 15.36
CA GLY A 176 10.30 20.37 16.45
C GLY A 176 11.37 21.42 16.16
N LEU A 177 11.36 22.07 15.00
CA LEU A 177 12.33 23.10 14.64
C LEU A 177 12.30 24.28 15.62
N ALA A 178 13.47 24.67 16.11
CA ALA A 178 13.64 25.78 17.05
C ALA A 178 14.91 26.58 16.75
N GLU A 179 14.97 27.82 17.24
CA GLU A 179 16.22 28.60 17.22
C GLU A 179 17.28 27.96 18.14
N PRO A 180 18.58 28.03 17.80
CA PRO A 180 19.16 28.77 16.68
C PRO A 180 19.16 28.01 15.34
N TYR A 181 18.64 26.78 15.27
CA TYR A 181 18.78 25.92 14.09
C TYR A 181 18.19 26.55 12.83
N THR A 182 16.99 27.12 12.91
CA THR A 182 16.34 27.78 11.77
C THR A 182 17.15 28.96 11.23
N GLY A 183 17.80 29.74 12.09
CA GLY A 183 18.74 30.78 11.68
C GLY A 183 20.01 30.22 11.02
N LEU A 184 20.54 29.10 11.51
CA LEU A 184 21.75 28.45 10.97
C LEU A 184 21.56 27.87 9.56
N ILE A 185 20.32 27.57 9.17
CA ILE A 185 19.94 27.11 7.83
C ILE A 185 19.32 28.22 6.95
N ASP A 186 19.66 29.48 7.22
CA ASP A 186 19.16 30.66 6.48
C ASP A 186 17.62 30.78 6.41
N GLY A 187 16.91 30.26 7.42
CA GLY A 187 15.44 30.25 7.45
C GLY A 187 14.79 29.28 6.47
N LYS A 188 15.54 28.35 5.86
CA LYS A 188 15.07 27.45 4.80
C LYS A 188 14.36 26.18 5.29
N ALA A 189 13.50 26.31 6.29
CA ALA A 189 12.74 25.17 6.84
C ALA A 189 11.87 24.45 5.79
N GLY A 190 11.33 25.19 4.81
CA GLY A 190 10.56 24.59 3.71
C GLY A 190 11.41 23.75 2.74
N GLU A 191 12.65 24.19 2.47
CA GLU A 191 13.59 23.44 1.63
C GLU A 191 14.10 22.19 2.37
N LEU A 192 14.33 22.28 3.68
CA LEU A 192 14.61 21.13 4.54
C LEU A 192 13.48 20.08 4.43
N ALA A 193 12.22 20.49 4.61
CA ALA A 193 11.09 19.57 4.50
C ALA A 193 10.98 18.93 3.11
N SER A 194 11.27 19.70 2.06
CA SER A 194 11.29 19.18 0.68
C SER A 194 12.42 18.17 0.46
N ALA A 195 13.61 18.43 1.01
CA ALA A 195 14.76 17.53 0.91
C ALA A 195 14.53 16.22 1.68
N VAL A 196 14.02 16.30 2.92
CA VAL A 196 13.64 15.12 3.71
C VAL A 196 12.54 14.33 2.99
N GLY A 197 11.50 15.00 2.51
CA GLY A 197 10.41 14.36 1.78
C GLY A 197 10.87 13.64 0.51
N SER A 198 11.82 14.23 -0.21
CA SER A 198 12.43 13.61 -1.40
C SER A 198 13.23 12.37 -1.05
N TRP A 199 13.96 12.39 0.07
CA TRP A 199 14.68 11.21 0.55
C TRP A 199 13.72 10.10 1.00
N CYS A 200 12.67 10.44 1.75
CA CYS A 200 11.66 9.48 2.20
C CYS A 200 10.97 8.78 1.04
N ALA A 201 10.65 9.49 -0.05
CA ALA A 201 9.98 8.90 -1.20
C ALA A 201 10.72 7.68 -1.79
N ALA A 202 12.05 7.65 -1.66
CA ALA A 202 12.89 6.56 -2.16
C ALA A 202 13.24 5.51 -1.09
N HIS A 203 13.39 5.90 0.18
CA HIS A 203 13.98 5.04 1.22
C HIS A 203 13.03 4.70 2.38
N ALA A 204 12.03 5.55 2.65
CA ALA A 204 11.05 5.38 3.72
C ALA A 204 9.66 5.83 3.23
N PRO A 205 9.08 5.13 2.24
CA PRO A 205 7.92 5.62 1.49
C PRO A 205 6.63 5.76 2.32
N SER A 206 6.52 5.03 3.43
CA SER A 206 5.44 5.15 4.40
C SER A 206 5.53 6.38 5.31
N ALA A 207 6.71 7.01 5.44
CA ALA A 207 6.92 8.14 6.34
C ALA A 207 6.12 9.39 5.92
N THR A 208 5.41 10.00 6.87
CA THR A 208 4.62 11.22 6.72
C THR A 208 5.13 12.39 7.57
N ALA A 209 6.02 12.13 8.53
CA ALA A 209 6.60 13.13 9.40
C ALA A 209 8.07 12.84 9.71
N ALA A 210 8.81 13.89 9.98
CA ALA A 210 10.17 13.88 10.48
C ALA A 210 10.25 14.80 11.72
N SER A 211 10.66 14.23 12.85
CA SER A 211 10.78 14.95 14.11
C SER A 211 12.23 15.30 14.39
N PHE A 212 12.52 16.58 14.56
CA PHE A 212 13.86 17.05 14.91
C PHE A 212 14.27 16.52 16.29
N ASP A 213 15.48 15.98 16.40
CA ASP A 213 16.00 15.43 17.65
C ASP A 213 16.45 16.48 18.68
N GLY A 214 16.59 17.73 18.25
CA GLY A 214 17.02 18.84 19.10
C GLY A 214 18.52 19.11 19.06
N GLU A 215 19.30 18.32 18.31
CA GLU A 215 20.75 18.42 18.26
C GLU A 215 21.24 18.97 16.90
N VAL A 216 22.23 19.86 16.95
CA VAL A 216 22.84 20.44 15.76
C VAL A 216 24.35 20.32 15.84
N TYR A 217 24.95 19.80 14.77
CA TYR A 217 26.39 19.74 14.58
C TYR A 217 26.81 20.88 13.65
N LEU A 218 27.76 21.70 14.11
CA LEU A 218 28.28 22.86 13.38
C LEU A 218 29.75 22.67 13.03
N ASP A 219 30.04 22.53 11.73
CA ASP A 219 31.39 22.67 11.21
C ASP A 219 31.58 24.11 10.69
N VAL A 220 32.14 24.95 11.57
CA VAL A 220 32.38 26.37 11.28
C VAL A 220 33.43 26.55 10.18
N ARG A 221 34.41 25.64 10.07
CA ARG A 221 35.46 25.75 9.04
C ARG A 221 34.93 25.28 7.69
N GLY A 222 34.14 24.20 7.68
CA GLY A 222 33.49 23.66 6.50
C GLY A 222 32.26 24.44 6.05
N GLY A 223 31.68 25.29 6.92
CA GLY A 223 30.45 26.00 6.61
C GLY A 223 29.22 25.08 6.58
N ARG A 224 29.26 23.98 7.34
CA ARG A 224 28.24 22.93 7.33
C ARG A 224 27.44 22.91 8.63
N VAL A 225 26.13 22.79 8.50
CA VAL A 225 25.18 22.59 9.60
C VAL A 225 24.55 21.22 9.41
N SER A 226 24.49 20.38 10.43
CA SER A 226 23.86 19.06 10.34
C SER A 226 22.92 18.83 11.50
N ALA A 227 21.78 18.22 11.21
CA ALA A 227 20.72 17.94 12.17
C ALA A 227 20.12 16.57 11.88
N THR A 228 19.62 15.94 12.92
CA THR A 228 19.14 14.57 12.89
C THR A 228 17.63 14.54 13.15
N PHE A 229 16.92 13.66 12.43
CA PHE A 229 15.47 13.58 12.47
C PHE A 229 15.02 12.12 12.56
N HIS A 230 13.97 11.86 13.34
CA HIS A 230 13.30 10.56 13.36
C HIS A 230 12.06 10.60 12.48
N LEU A 231 12.01 9.69 11.52
CA LEU A 231 10.83 9.46 10.71
C LEU A 231 9.76 8.70 11.52
N ASP A 232 8.51 8.88 11.14
CA ASP A 232 7.33 8.19 11.71
C ASP A 232 6.99 6.87 10.99
N ASP A 233 7.92 6.33 10.21
CA ASP A 233 7.82 5.00 9.65
C ASP A 233 8.01 3.93 10.74
N ALA A 234 7.67 2.68 10.42
CA ALA A 234 7.69 1.61 11.39
C ALA A 234 9.09 1.29 11.95
N ALA A 235 10.14 1.51 11.16
CA ALA A 235 11.53 1.36 11.58
C ALA A 235 12.02 2.52 12.47
N SER A 236 11.25 3.61 12.58
CA SER A 236 11.68 4.88 13.17
C SER A 236 13.01 5.35 12.59
N THR A 237 13.08 5.38 11.26
CA THR A 237 14.30 5.64 10.50
C THR A 237 14.91 6.99 10.91
N ILE A 238 16.22 6.98 11.18
CA ILE A 238 16.97 8.21 11.51
C ILE A 238 17.57 8.76 10.24
N VAL A 239 17.31 10.04 9.95
CA VAL A 239 17.94 10.75 8.83
C VAL A 239 18.75 11.92 9.32
N THR A 240 19.90 12.15 8.69
CA THR A 240 20.72 13.35 8.87
C THR A 240 20.50 14.28 7.69
N ALA A 241 20.00 15.49 7.98
CA ALA A 241 19.97 16.57 7.01
C ALA A 241 21.21 17.45 7.19
N VAL A 242 21.89 17.73 6.10
CA VAL A 242 23.10 18.55 6.04
C VAL A 242 22.82 19.77 5.18
N TYR A 243 22.99 20.95 5.77
CA TYR A 243 22.94 22.24 5.08
C TYR A 243 24.34 22.76 4.81
N GLU A 244 24.63 23.03 3.54
CA GLU A 244 25.91 23.54 3.07
C GLU A 244 25.69 24.33 1.77
N ASP A 245 26.35 25.49 1.64
CA ASP A 245 26.29 26.36 0.45
C ASP A 245 24.87 26.66 -0.07
N GLY A 246 23.91 26.82 0.84
CA GLY A 246 22.55 27.16 0.46
C GLY A 246 21.64 25.98 0.13
N SER A 247 22.09 24.74 0.32
CA SER A 247 21.37 23.54 -0.12
C SER A 247 21.36 22.43 0.94
N PHE A 248 20.38 21.53 0.83
CA PHE A 248 20.26 20.37 1.71
C PHE A 248 20.66 19.08 1.00
N THR A 249 21.38 18.23 1.73
CA THR A 249 21.54 16.81 1.42
C THR A 249 21.03 15.98 2.60
N VAL A 250 20.38 14.85 2.32
CA VAL A 250 19.77 13.99 3.35
C VAL A 250 20.27 12.55 3.15
N ALA A 251 20.63 11.89 4.25
CA ALA A 251 21.04 10.49 4.30
C ALA A 251 20.48 9.81 5.55
N GLY A 252 20.31 8.49 5.54
CA GLY A 252 19.83 7.68 6.66
C GLY A 252 20.47 6.30 6.66
#